data_AF-A0A0R3VW76-F1
#
_entry.id   AF-A0A0R3VW76-F1
#
_cell.length_a   1.000
_cell.length_b   1.000
_cell.length_c   1.000
_cell.angle_alpha   90.00
_cell.angle_beta   90.00
_cell.angle_gamma   90.00
#
_symmetry.space_group_name_H-M   'P 1'
#
loop_
_entity.id
_entity.type
_entity.pdbx_description
1 polymer ?
#
loop_
_entity_poly.entity_id
_entity_poly.type
_entity_poly.pdbx_seq_one_letter_code
_entity_poly.pdbx_strand_id
1 'polypeptide(L)'
;MNISFLLVKIFTKEEWAQLNDRIHASQIGAAKSKRDIEARENIKKKSFEIHKDWTNTILGARKKKLHEREERLKKEEEERVAIDLDWAKEQAKDRLKRLCIARTAQLYDTSRLKKFHAALRLGDALRENDLQLKLKELKREAESKKLELEYQAMIVAIKEGRGLNNLIFIAAEENERKKMEEKRAAERLVHEFQRSQIEERHQQGEKEKLALKEEGEKIRSLAKEAEKVKLQMREEQHKGQKMTTKDLLEEIENRKKMRLVERIREEEEDEKNLIYAVAKRQMCLTQMEKEEAAAAERASCQQNLAQNLSKLIHQHQAAREVSMEGALRQEEERWQKRIETEARKREEAKECMRKQREDALKAKEERIARQVAEGKADLQHSINLDEAAHREDEERRAKRLQEGRELAQLYLEEMQRHKEIRRKERQMDDWLERFNANSKAEEDLFQQYAKRVIGICEDTGISTFAMRKAAHPNMAMDELTLSVAKDIGVDEEKTGEKCTLLPDLTPHQENLNL
;
A
#
# COMPACT_ATOMS: atom_id res chain seq x y z
N MET A 1 -82.86 -68.45 12.11
CA MET A 1 -81.69 -67.54 12.19
C MET A 1 -80.50 -68.39 12.62
N ASN A 2 -79.55 -68.63 11.72
CA ASN A 2 -78.36 -69.45 12.01
C ASN A 2 -77.25 -68.56 12.58
N ILE A 3 -76.73 -68.94 13.73
CA ILE A 3 -75.57 -68.32 14.38
C ILE A 3 -74.34 -69.11 13.96
N SER A 4 -73.41 -68.47 13.25
CA SER A 4 -72.13 -69.03 12.82
C SER A 4 -71.06 -68.82 13.92
N PHE A 5 -70.49 -69.92 14.41
CA PHE A 5 -69.30 -69.90 15.27
C PHE A 5 -68.02 -69.73 14.42
N LEU A 6 -67.16 -68.78 14.78
CA LEU A 6 -65.81 -68.62 14.21
C LEU A 6 -64.82 -69.53 14.95
N LEU A 7 -64.07 -70.35 14.21
CA LEU A 7 -63.04 -71.25 14.73
C LEU A 7 -61.69 -70.50 14.86
N VAL A 8 -61.11 -70.45 16.06
CA VAL A 8 -59.78 -69.87 16.32
C VAL A 8 -58.75 -70.99 16.43
N LYS A 9 -57.70 -70.97 15.58
CA LYS A 9 -56.59 -71.95 15.59
C LYS A 9 -55.41 -71.38 16.39
N ILE A 10 -54.94 -72.12 17.40
CA ILE A 10 -53.80 -71.74 18.25
C ILE A 10 -52.53 -72.36 17.66
N PHE A 11 -51.55 -71.55 17.28
CA PHE A 11 -50.24 -72.00 16.79
C PHE A 11 -49.30 -72.36 17.95
N THR A 12 -48.44 -73.36 17.75
CA THR A 12 -47.34 -73.64 18.70
C THR A 12 -46.20 -72.62 18.54
N LYS A 13 -45.34 -72.48 19.56
CA LYS A 13 -44.27 -71.48 19.59
C LYS A 13 -43.28 -71.64 18.42
N GLU A 14 -42.97 -72.87 18.03
CA GLU A 14 -42.07 -73.17 16.93
C GLU A 14 -42.71 -72.84 15.57
N GLU A 15 -43.99 -73.16 15.39
CA GLU A 15 -44.75 -72.80 14.18
C GLU A 15 -44.89 -71.27 14.05
N TRP A 16 -45.10 -70.56 15.16
CA TRP A 16 -45.12 -69.11 15.16
C TRP A 16 -43.76 -68.51 14.80
N ALA A 17 -42.65 -69.04 15.33
CA ALA A 17 -41.30 -68.58 14.99
C ALA A 17 -40.98 -68.82 13.51
N GLN A 18 -41.30 -70.00 12.96
CA GLN A 18 -41.10 -70.30 11.55
C GLN A 18 -41.99 -69.44 10.64
N LEU A 19 -43.24 -69.22 11.02
CA LEU A 19 -44.16 -68.34 10.28
C LEU A 19 -43.66 -66.88 10.33
N ASN A 20 -43.22 -66.41 11.50
CA ASN A 20 -42.66 -65.08 11.69
C ASN A 20 -41.37 -64.89 10.88
N ASP A 21 -40.47 -65.87 10.88
CA ASP A 21 -39.25 -65.85 10.08
C ASP A 21 -39.56 -65.88 8.58
N ARG A 22 -40.62 -66.57 8.14
CA ARG A 22 -41.09 -66.55 6.74
C ARG A 22 -41.74 -65.22 6.36
N ILE A 23 -42.56 -64.64 7.24
CA ILE A 23 -43.20 -63.33 7.04
C ILE A 23 -42.13 -62.24 6.97
N HIS A 24 -41.10 -62.31 7.81
CA HIS A 24 -40.01 -61.34 7.89
C HIS A 24 -38.76 -61.74 7.10
N ALA A 25 -38.79 -62.83 6.31
CA ALA A 25 -37.63 -63.34 5.57
C ALA A 25 -37.00 -62.27 4.66
N SER A 26 -37.85 -61.47 4.00
CA SER A 26 -37.41 -60.35 3.15
C SER A 26 -36.69 -59.27 3.96
N GLN A 27 -37.20 -58.92 5.14
CA GLN A 27 -36.60 -57.91 6.03
C GLN A 27 -35.28 -58.40 6.63
N ILE A 28 -35.21 -59.68 7.03
CA ILE A 28 -33.98 -60.32 7.54
C ILE A 28 -32.91 -60.39 6.44
N GLY A 29 -33.30 -60.76 5.21
CA GLY A 29 -32.42 -60.76 4.04
C GLY A 29 -31.89 -59.37 3.69
N ALA A 30 -32.75 -58.35 3.73
CA ALA A 30 -32.36 -56.95 3.51
C ALA A 30 -31.40 -56.44 4.59
N ALA A 31 -31.65 -56.77 5.87
CA ALA A 31 -30.76 -56.40 6.98
C ALA A 31 -29.39 -57.07 6.87
N LYS A 32 -29.35 -58.36 6.48
CA LYS A 32 -28.09 -59.08 6.23
C LYS A 32 -27.33 -58.47 5.06
N SER A 33 -28.01 -58.17 3.95
CA SER A 33 -27.42 -57.50 2.79
C SER A 33 -26.82 -56.12 3.14
N LYS A 34 -27.52 -55.32 3.95
CA LYS A 34 -26.99 -54.04 4.46
C LYS A 34 -25.72 -54.22 5.28
N ARG A 35 -25.70 -55.17 6.23
CA ARG A 35 -24.51 -55.48 7.04
C ARG A 35 -23.34 -55.93 6.17
N ASP A 36 -23.60 -56.75 5.15
CA ASP A 36 -22.57 -57.22 4.22
C ASP A 36 -22.01 -56.07 3.35
N ILE A 37 -22.87 -55.13 2.92
CA ILE A 37 -22.45 -53.92 2.20
C ILE A 37 -21.60 -53.03 3.12
N GLU A 38 -22.05 -52.75 4.34
CA GLU A 38 -21.30 -51.95 5.32
C GLU A 38 -19.95 -52.60 5.67
N ALA A 39 -19.90 -53.93 5.84
CA ALA A 39 -18.67 -54.66 6.07
C ALA A 39 -17.70 -54.53 4.88
N ARG A 40 -18.20 -54.66 3.64
CA ARG A 40 -17.39 -54.47 2.42
C ARG A 40 -16.89 -53.04 2.28
N GLU A 41 -17.71 -52.04 2.59
CA GLU A 41 -17.29 -50.64 2.57
C GLU A 41 -16.23 -50.35 3.64
N ASN A 42 -16.38 -50.91 4.84
CA ASN A 42 -15.38 -50.77 5.90
C ASN A 42 -14.05 -51.42 5.52
N ILE A 43 -14.07 -52.59 4.90
CA ILE A 43 -12.85 -53.22 4.35
C ILE A 43 -12.24 -52.33 3.26
N LYS A 44 -13.05 -51.80 2.34
CA LYS A 44 -12.58 -50.90 1.27
C LYS A 44 -11.90 -49.63 1.85
N LYS A 45 -12.48 -49.03 2.90
CA LYS A 45 -11.89 -47.88 3.60
C LYS A 45 -10.55 -48.22 4.25
N LYS A 46 -10.48 -49.33 4.99
CA LYS A 46 -9.24 -49.82 5.60
C LYS A 46 -8.16 -50.11 4.56
N SER A 47 -8.53 -50.79 3.47
CA SER A 47 -7.61 -51.05 2.37
C SER A 47 -7.14 -49.75 1.71
N PHE A 48 -8.00 -48.74 1.57
CA PHE A 48 -7.64 -47.41 1.06
C PHE A 48 -6.63 -46.68 1.93
N GLU A 49 -6.85 -46.64 3.24
CA GLU A 49 -5.94 -46.01 4.19
C GLU A 49 -4.55 -46.66 4.13
N ILE A 50 -4.47 -47.99 4.02
CA ILE A 50 -3.20 -48.71 3.92
C ILE A 50 -2.41 -48.33 2.65
N HIS A 51 -3.07 -48.26 1.48
CA HIS A 51 -2.36 -48.03 0.21
C HIS A 51 -2.19 -46.56 -0.19
N LYS A 52 -2.87 -45.62 0.48
CA LYS A 52 -2.81 -44.18 0.18
C LYS A 52 -1.38 -43.60 0.27
N ASP A 53 -0.57 -44.18 1.14
CA ASP A 53 0.80 -43.75 1.42
C ASP A 53 1.86 -44.68 0.80
N TRP A 54 1.44 -45.68 0.02
CA TRP A 54 2.36 -46.54 -0.72
C TRP A 54 2.99 -45.80 -1.90
N THR A 55 4.30 -45.62 -1.82
CA THR A 55 5.13 -44.95 -2.83
C THR A 55 5.17 -45.68 -4.18
N ASN A 56 4.96 -47.00 -4.18
CA ASN A 56 4.97 -47.84 -5.38
C ASN A 56 3.66 -47.81 -6.19
N THR A 57 2.66 -47.05 -5.77
CA THR A 57 1.45 -46.80 -6.57
C THR A 57 1.66 -45.60 -7.50
N ILE A 58 0.89 -45.48 -8.59
CA ILE A 58 0.98 -44.33 -9.51
C ILE A 58 0.76 -43.00 -8.76
N LEU A 59 -0.20 -42.98 -7.83
CA LEU A 59 -0.48 -41.81 -6.99
C LEU A 59 0.67 -41.52 -6.02
N GLY A 60 1.24 -42.55 -5.38
CA GLY A 60 2.41 -42.41 -4.51
C GLY A 60 3.65 -41.89 -5.24
N ALA A 61 3.95 -42.43 -6.41
CA ALA A 61 5.06 -41.99 -7.25
C ALA A 61 4.88 -40.53 -7.71
N ARG A 62 3.65 -40.12 -8.04
CA ARG A 62 3.34 -38.72 -8.36
C ARG A 62 3.52 -37.80 -7.16
N LYS A 63 3.02 -38.17 -5.97
CA LYS A 63 3.23 -37.41 -4.72
C LYS A 63 4.72 -37.27 -4.41
N LYS A 64 5.50 -38.35 -4.55
CA LYS A 64 6.95 -38.33 -4.34
C LYS A 64 7.65 -37.37 -5.30
N LYS A 65 7.33 -37.43 -6.60
CA LYS A 65 7.88 -36.49 -7.59
C LYS A 65 7.51 -35.03 -7.32
N LEU A 66 6.30 -34.77 -6.81
CA LEU A 66 5.90 -33.42 -6.40
C LEU A 66 6.71 -32.95 -5.20
N HIS A 67 6.85 -33.80 -4.18
CA HIS A 67 7.65 -33.49 -2.99
C HIS A 67 9.14 -33.27 -3.33
N GLU A 68 9.74 -34.11 -4.17
CA GLU A 68 11.12 -33.96 -4.63
C GLU A 68 11.30 -32.65 -5.44
N ARG A 69 10.29 -32.29 -6.25
CA ARG A 69 10.28 -31.01 -6.98
C ARG A 69 10.17 -29.82 -6.02
N GLU A 70 9.31 -29.90 -5.01
CA GLU A 70 9.16 -28.85 -3.99
C GLU A 70 10.44 -28.69 -3.17
N GLU A 71 11.08 -29.79 -2.76
CA GLU A 71 12.37 -29.74 -2.07
C GLU A 71 13.46 -29.13 -2.94
N ARG A 72 13.50 -29.48 -4.24
CA ARG A 72 14.45 -28.87 -5.17
C ARG A 72 14.21 -27.37 -5.33
N LEU A 73 12.96 -26.96 -5.49
CA LEU A 73 12.61 -25.53 -5.60
C LEU A 73 12.96 -24.76 -4.32
N LYS A 74 12.70 -25.34 -3.14
CA LYS A 74 13.10 -24.74 -1.86
C LYS A 74 14.61 -24.56 -1.76
N LYS A 75 15.40 -25.56 -2.16
CA LYS A 75 16.86 -25.46 -2.19
C LYS A 75 17.35 -24.40 -3.19
N GLU A 76 16.76 -24.35 -4.39
CA GLU A 76 17.07 -23.32 -5.39
C GLU A 76 16.72 -21.90 -4.88
N GLU A 77 15.63 -21.74 -4.13
CA GLU A 77 15.25 -20.47 -3.50
C GLU A 77 16.21 -20.10 -2.34
N GLU A 78 16.57 -21.05 -1.49
CA GLU A 78 17.56 -20.85 -0.42
C GLU A 78 18.93 -20.44 -0.98
N GLU A 79 19.38 -21.05 -2.07
CA GLU A 79 20.61 -20.68 -2.78
C GLU A 79 20.54 -19.26 -3.36
N ARG A 80 19.41 -18.87 -3.97
CA ARG A 80 19.22 -17.50 -4.46
C ARG A 80 19.25 -16.48 -3.34
N VAL A 81 18.57 -16.76 -2.23
CA VAL A 81 18.57 -15.88 -1.05
C VAL A 81 19.98 -15.77 -0.47
N ALA A 82 20.76 -16.85 -0.42
CA ALA A 82 22.15 -16.81 0.02
C ALA A 82 23.02 -15.91 -0.89
N ILE A 83 22.85 -16.02 -2.22
CA ILE A 83 23.54 -15.18 -3.20
C ILE A 83 23.16 -13.70 -3.02
N ASP A 84 21.87 -13.39 -2.84
CA ASP A 84 21.40 -12.03 -2.63
C ASP A 84 21.95 -11.43 -1.33
N LEU A 85 22.03 -12.24 -0.26
CA LEU A 85 22.63 -11.82 1.01
C LEU A 85 24.13 -11.54 0.87
N ASP A 86 24.86 -12.38 0.13
CA ASP A 86 26.29 -12.18 -0.09
C ASP A 86 26.58 -10.98 -1.00
N TRP A 87 25.77 -10.79 -2.05
CA TRP A 87 25.84 -9.60 -2.89
C TRP A 87 25.53 -8.32 -2.12
N ALA A 88 24.54 -8.36 -1.22
CA ALA A 88 24.22 -7.24 -0.34
C ALA A 88 25.38 -6.92 0.63
N LYS A 89 26.08 -7.94 1.16
CA LYS A 89 27.28 -7.74 1.98
C LYS A 89 28.43 -7.13 1.17
N GLU A 90 28.67 -7.59 -0.04
CA GLU A 90 29.71 -7.02 -0.92
C GLU A 90 29.41 -5.57 -1.28
N GLN A 91 28.17 -5.28 -1.65
CA GLN A 91 27.73 -3.92 -1.96
C GLN A 91 27.86 -3.01 -0.74
N ALA A 92 27.52 -3.50 0.46
CA ALA A 92 27.72 -2.76 1.71
C ALA A 92 29.22 -2.48 1.98
N LYS A 93 30.10 -3.48 1.76
CA LYS A 93 31.55 -3.30 1.88
C LYS A 93 32.09 -2.28 0.89
N ASP A 94 31.66 -2.33 -0.37
CA ASP A 94 32.11 -1.39 -1.39
C ASP A 94 31.59 0.03 -1.14
N ARG A 95 30.35 0.16 -0.67
CA ARG A 95 29.81 1.43 -0.19
C ARG A 95 30.65 1.97 0.96
N LEU A 96 31.00 1.14 1.95
CA LEU A 96 31.84 1.53 3.08
C LEU A 96 33.22 1.99 2.62
N LYS A 97 33.88 1.26 1.71
CA LYS A 97 35.17 1.67 1.12
C LYS A 97 35.10 3.02 0.43
N ARG A 98 34.06 3.26 -0.39
CA ARG A 98 33.86 4.56 -1.07
C ARG A 98 33.64 5.69 -0.07
N LEU A 99 32.84 5.45 0.97
CA LEU A 99 32.60 6.41 2.06
C LEU A 99 33.89 6.70 2.85
N CYS A 100 34.69 5.67 3.13
CA CYS A 100 36.02 5.83 3.74
C CYS A 100 36.92 6.73 2.89
N ILE A 101 37.04 6.46 1.60
CA ILE A 101 37.86 7.27 0.67
C ILE A 101 37.37 8.73 0.67
N ALA A 102 36.06 8.94 0.53
CA ALA A 102 35.46 10.28 0.55
C ALA A 102 35.74 11.02 1.86
N ARG A 103 35.58 10.34 3.01
CA ARG A 103 35.86 10.92 4.33
C ARG A 103 37.33 11.26 4.49
N THR A 104 38.25 10.40 4.04
CA THR A 104 39.68 10.70 4.06
C THR A 104 40.01 11.92 3.20
N ALA A 105 39.46 12.02 1.99
CA ALA A 105 39.66 13.16 1.10
C ALA A 105 39.18 14.48 1.74
N GLN A 106 37.98 14.47 2.34
CA GLN A 106 37.46 15.63 3.07
C GLN A 106 38.37 16.06 4.23
N LEU A 107 38.92 15.11 4.99
CA LEU A 107 39.88 15.40 6.06
C LEU A 107 41.16 16.04 5.52
N TYR A 108 41.71 15.51 4.41
CA TYR A 108 42.85 16.11 3.70
C TYR A 108 42.58 17.53 3.21
N ASP A 109 41.32 17.86 2.93
CA ASP A 109 40.94 19.18 2.48
C ASP A 109 40.87 20.24 3.58
N THR A 110 40.81 19.83 4.85
CA THR A 110 40.76 20.76 5.98
C THR A 110 42.02 21.63 6.05
N SER A 111 41.84 22.94 6.23
CA SER A 111 42.93 23.92 6.39
C SER A 111 43.89 23.54 7.51
N ARG A 112 43.35 22.95 8.58
CA ARG A 112 44.11 22.48 9.74
C ARG A 112 45.08 21.36 9.39
N LEU A 113 44.62 20.31 8.69
CA LEU A 113 45.47 19.20 8.28
C LEU A 113 46.50 19.64 7.23
N LYS A 114 46.11 20.52 6.30
CA LYS A 114 47.04 21.14 5.32
C LYS A 114 48.18 21.89 6.00
N LYS A 115 47.89 22.69 7.03
CA LYS A 115 48.89 23.39 7.85
C LYS A 115 49.81 22.38 8.56
N PHE A 116 49.25 21.30 9.10
CA PHE A 116 50.02 20.24 9.77
C PHE A 116 50.95 19.49 8.80
N HIS A 117 50.47 19.08 7.61
CA HIS A 117 51.31 18.45 6.59
C HIS A 117 52.35 19.39 5.99
N ALA A 118 52.06 20.69 5.89
CA ALA A 118 53.08 21.67 5.53
C ALA A 118 54.20 21.73 6.57
N ALA A 119 53.87 21.62 7.87
CA ALA A 119 54.86 21.54 8.94
C ALA A 119 55.66 20.24 8.91
N LEU A 120 55.04 19.11 8.57
CA LEU A 120 55.72 17.82 8.36
C LEU A 120 56.76 17.93 7.23
N ARG A 121 56.34 18.44 6.05
CA ARG A 121 57.25 18.66 4.91
C ARG A 121 58.40 19.60 5.22
N LEU A 122 58.16 20.63 6.05
CA LEU A 122 59.23 21.51 6.52
C LEU A 122 60.24 20.76 7.38
N GLY A 123 59.78 19.86 8.26
CA GLY A 123 60.67 18.99 9.03
C GLY A 123 61.56 18.12 8.15
N ASP A 124 60.96 17.49 7.12
CA ASP A 124 61.70 16.68 6.14
C ASP A 124 62.74 17.51 5.39
N ALA A 125 62.38 18.70 4.92
CA ALA A 125 63.29 19.60 4.21
C ALA A 125 64.46 20.06 5.09
N LEU A 126 64.24 20.31 6.38
CA LEU A 126 65.31 20.65 7.33
C LEU A 126 66.27 19.47 7.52
N ARG A 127 65.74 18.26 7.66
CA ARG A 127 66.56 17.04 7.75
C ARG A 127 67.38 16.82 6.47
N GLU A 128 66.76 16.99 5.30
CA GLU A 128 67.45 16.88 4.02
C GLU A 128 68.58 17.91 3.92
N ASN A 129 68.35 19.15 4.35
CA ASN A 129 69.37 20.19 4.37
C ASN A 129 70.56 19.80 5.26
N ASP A 130 70.31 19.28 6.47
CA ASP A 130 71.36 18.81 7.37
C ASP A 130 72.19 17.67 6.74
N LEU A 131 71.54 16.75 6.02
CA LEU A 131 72.24 15.69 5.28
C LEU A 131 73.07 16.24 4.11
N GLN A 132 72.53 17.21 3.36
CA GLN A 132 73.26 17.87 2.28
C GLN A 132 74.47 18.65 2.80
N LEU A 133 74.36 19.32 3.95
CA LEU A 133 75.48 20.01 4.61
C LEU A 133 76.57 19.03 5.03
N LYS A 134 76.21 17.91 5.68
CA LYS A 134 77.16 16.84 6.03
C LYS A 134 77.87 16.28 4.81
N LEU A 135 77.12 16.02 3.72
CA LEU A 135 77.69 15.53 2.47
C LEU A 135 78.64 16.56 1.83
N LYS A 136 78.31 17.85 1.91
CA LYS A 136 79.17 18.95 1.42
C LYS A 136 80.45 19.07 2.24
N GLU A 137 80.38 18.88 3.55
CA GLU A 137 81.56 18.82 4.43
C GLU A 137 82.46 17.64 4.07
N LEU A 138 81.91 16.43 3.96
CA LEU A 138 82.65 15.24 3.52
C LEU A 138 83.29 15.41 2.14
N LYS A 139 82.58 16.05 1.20
CA LYS A 139 83.14 16.39 -0.12
C LYS A 139 84.31 17.36 -0.01
N ARG A 140 84.18 18.42 0.78
CA ARG A 140 85.28 19.38 1.02
C ARG A 140 86.49 18.71 1.65
N GLU A 141 86.28 17.81 2.61
CA GLU A 141 87.36 17.03 3.24
C GLU A 141 88.02 16.04 2.26
N ALA A 142 87.25 15.44 1.34
CA ALA A 142 87.78 14.58 0.30
C ALA A 142 88.56 15.38 -0.77
N GLU A 143 88.02 16.52 -1.19
CA GLU A 143 88.65 17.44 -2.14
C GLU A 143 89.94 18.04 -1.58
N SER A 144 89.97 18.44 -0.29
CA SER A 144 91.20 18.93 0.34
C SER A 144 92.28 17.86 0.38
N LYS A 145 91.94 16.62 0.80
CA LYS A 145 92.86 15.48 0.77
C LYS A 145 93.35 15.16 -0.64
N LYS A 146 92.47 15.24 -1.64
CA LYS A 146 92.83 15.02 -3.05
C LYS A 146 93.77 16.11 -3.55
N LEU A 147 93.51 17.37 -3.24
CA LEU A 147 94.36 18.49 -3.62
C LEU A 147 95.74 18.39 -2.96
N GLU A 148 95.82 17.94 -1.70
CA GLU A 148 97.09 17.65 -1.04
C GLU A 148 97.87 16.55 -1.75
N LEU A 149 97.21 15.45 -2.13
CA LEU A 149 97.82 14.35 -2.91
C LEU A 149 98.27 14.82 -4.30
N GLU A 150 97.45 15.59 -5.01
CA GLU A 150 97.77 16.16 -6.32
C GLU A 150 98.91 17.17 -6.23
N TYR A 151 98.96 17.99 -5.18
CA TYR A 151 100.06 18.93 -4.95
C TYR A 151 101.37 18.17 -4.64
N GLN A 152 101.31 17.10 -3.84
CA GLN A 152 102.45 16.21 -3.61
C GLN A 152 102.91 15.54 -4.91
N ALA A 153 101.98 15.00 -5.71
CA ALA A 153 102.27 14.40 -7.01
C ALA A 153 102.78 15.42 -8.03
N MET A 154 102.29 16.65 -8.02
CA MET A 154 102.75 17.76 -8.86
C MET A 154 104.16 18.21 -8.46
N ILE A 155 104.50 18.23 -7.17
CA ILE A 155 105.88 18.48 -6.72
C ILE A 155 106.82 17.37 -7.21
N VAL A 156 106.38 16.10 -7.21
CA VAL A 156 107.14 14.97 -7.77
C VAL A 156 107.26 15.08 -9.29
N ALA A 157 106.17 15.38 -9.99
CA ALA A 157 106.15 15.54 -11.45
C ALA A 157 106.89 16.80 -11.93
N ILE A 158 106.97 17.88 -11.15
CA ILE A 158 107.81 19.05 -11.45
C ILE A 158 109.29 18.75 -11.21
N LYS A 159 109.61 17.85 -10.27
CA LYS A 159 110.97 17.32 -10.08
C LYS A 159 111.39 16.36 -11.20
N GLU A 160 110.46 15.61 -11.78
CA GLU A 160 110.73 14.60 -12.81
C GLU A 160 110.45 15.06 -14.26
N GLY A 161 109.63 16.09 -14.45
CA GLY A 161 109.01 16.47 -15.73
C GLY A 161 109.49 17.79 -16.35
N ARG A 162 110.66 18.30 -15.96
CA ARG A 162 111.34 19.37 -16.71
C ARG A 162 112.05 18.76 -17.93
N GLY A 163 111.31 18.35 -18.95
CA GLY A 163 111.94 17.70 -20.11
C GLY A 163 111.23 17.82 -21.45
N LEU A 164 109.90 17.83 -21.53
CA LEU A 164 109.28 17.47 -22.82
C LEU A 164 107.92 18.13 -23.12
N ASN A 165 107.77 19.44 -22.94
CA ASN A 165 106.51 20.13 -23.27
C ASN A 165 106.72 21.34 -24.18
N ASN A 166 107.06 21.08 -25.45
CA ASN A 166 106.92 22.08 -26.52
C ASN A 166 106.47 21.51 -27.88
N LEU A 167 106.32 20.19 -28.04
CA LEU A 167 105.93 19.57 -29.33
C LEU A 167 104.47 19.09 -29.41
N ILE A 168 103.79 18.88 -28.27
CA ILE A 168 102.41 18.33 -28.21
C ILE A 168 101.34 19.41 -28.51
N PHE A 169 101.66 20.68 -28.30
CA PHE A 169 100.70 21.79 -28.39
C PHE A 169 100.17 22.02 -29.82
N ILE A 170 101.02 21.86 -30.84
CA ILE A 170 100.67 22.17 -32.24
C ILE A 170 99.83 21.06 -32.88
N ALA A 171 100.08 19.79 -32.54
CA ALA A 171 99.29 18.65 -33.04
C ALA A 171 97.90 18.55 -32.38
N ALA A 172 97.73 19.11 -31.17
CA ALA A 172 96.43 19.17 -30.49
C ALA A 172 95.48 20.19 -31.15
N GLU A 173 96.02 21.32 -31.62
CA GLU A 173 95.24 22.44 -32.18
C GLU A 173 94.55 22.07 -33.52
N GLU A 174 95.21 21.30 -34.39
CA GLU A 174 94.62 20.81 -35.64
C GLU A 174 93.55 19.73 -35.41
N ASN A 175 93.71 18.89 -34.38
CA ASN A 175 92.76 17.84 -34.05
C ASN A 175 91.49 18.40 -33.37
N GLU A 176 91.62 19.52 -32.64
CA GLU A 176 90.46 20.25 -32.12
C GLU A 176 89.65 20.94 -33.22
N ARG A 177 90.32 21.53 -34.22
CA ARG A 177 89.63 22.15 -35.36
C ARG A 177 88.74 21.18 -36.12
N LYS A 178 89.22 19.96 -36.41
CA LYS A 178 88.43 18.93 -37.09
C LYS A 178 87.22 18.47 -36.26
N LYS A 179 87.40 18.28 -34.95
CA LYS A 179 86.29 17.94 -34.03
C LYS A 179 85.23 19.04 -33.95
N MET A 180 85.64 20.31 -34.05
CA MET A 180 84.71 21.45 -34.04
C MET A 180 83.88 21.52 -35.33
N GLU A 181 84.44 21.17 -36.48
CA GLU A 181 83.68 21.08 -37.74
C GLU A 181 82.70 19.91 -37.75
N GLU A 182 83.10 18.75 -37.24
CA GLU A 182 82.21 17.58 -37.08
C GLU A 182 81.04 17.89 -36.13
N LYS A 183 81.29 18.57 -35.01
CA LYS A 183 80.24 19.03 -34.09
C LYS A 183 79.27 19.99 -34.77
N ARG A 184 79.77 20.98 -35.52
CA ARG A 184 78.92 21.92 -36.28
C ARG A 184 78.11 21.23 -37.39
N ALA A 185 78.62 20.15 -37.98
CA ALA A 185 77.86 19.36 -38.95
C ALA A 185 76.74 18.55 -38.26
N ALA A 186 77.02 17.93 -37.11
CA ALA A 186 76.03 17.21 -36.31
C ALA A 186 74.93 18.15 -35.78
N GLU A 187 75.29 19.33 -35.28
CA GLU A 187 74.34 20.36 -34.80
C GLU A 187 73.39 20.83 -35.90
N ARG A 188 73.89 20.98 -37.15
CA ARG A 188 73.04 21.35 -38.30
C ARG A 188 71.99 20.30 -38.62
N LEU A 189 72.36 19.01 -38.61
CA LEU A 189 71.43 17.91 -38.83
C LEU A 189 70.36 17.82 -37.73
N VAL A 190 70.76 18.01 -36.47
CA VAL A 190 69.82 18.05 -35.34
C VAL A 190 68.86 19.23 -35.48
N HIS A 191 69.36 20.40 -35.88
CA HIS A 191 68.53 21.59 -36.09
C HIS A 191 67.52 21.41 -37.24
N GLU A 192 67.93 20.79 -38.36
CA GLU A 192 67.02 20.46 -39.47
C GLU A 192 65.94 19.46 -39.05
N PHE A 193 66.30 18.46 -38.25
CA PHE A 193 65.34 17.49 -37.71
C PHE A 193 64.37 18.11 -36.70
N GLN A 194 64.85 19.00 -35.83
CA GLN A 194 63.97 19.74 -34.90
C GLN A 194 63.01 20.66 -35.66
N ARG A 195 63.48 21.28 -36.75
CA ARG A 195 62.64 22.11 -37.62
C ARG A 195 61.52 21.30 -38.29
N SER A 196 61.81 20.12 -38.82
CA SER A 196 60.78 19.26 -39.41
C SER A 196 59.76 18.77 -38.39
N GLN A 197 60.17 18.47 -37.14
CA GLN A 197 59.24 18.14 -36.05
C GLN A 197 58.33 19.31 -35.65
N ILE A 198 58.81 20.56 -35.75
CA ILE A 198 57.99 21.74 -35.49
C ILE A 198 56.95 21.90 -36.61
N GLU A 199 57.34 21.72 -37.86
CA GLU A 199 56.44 21.79 -39.01
C GLU A 199 55.39 20.67 -38.98
N GLU A 200 55.76 19.45 -38.59
CA GLU A 200 54.82 18.33 -38.43
C GLU A 200 53.79 18.59 -37.32
N ARG A 201 54.23 19.09 -36.15
CA ARG A 201 53.32 19.48 -35.06
C ARG A 201 52.38 20.60 -35.48
N HIS A 202 52.85 21.57 -36.26
CA HIS A 202 52.00 22.62 -36.78
C HIS A 202 50.93 22.05 -37.73
N GLN A 203 51.28 21.11 -38.60
CA GLN A 203 50.32 20.45 -39.49
C GLN A 203 49.31 19.58 -38.73
N GLN A 204 49.74 18.88 -37.68
CA GLN A 204 48.84 18.13 -36.80
C GLN A 204 47.86 19.06 -36.07
N GLY A 205 48.36 20.18 -35.53
CA GLY A 205 47.50 21.18 -34.90
C GLY A 205 46.47 21.80 -35.85
N GLU A 206 46.83 22.03 -37.13
CA GLU A 206 45.86 22.48 -38.14
C GLU A 206 44.80 21.42 -38.46
N LYS A 207 45.16 20.13 -38.52
CA LYS A 207 44.21 19.03 -38.69
C LYS A 207 43.24 18.92 -37.51
N GLU A 208 43.72 19.07 -36.28
CA GLU A 208 42.88 19.07 -35.09
C GLU A 208 41.91 20.26 -35.07
N LYS A 209 42.36 21.46 -35.45
CA LYS A 209 41.49 22.63 -35.60
C LYS A 209 40.38 22.41 -36.64
N LEU A 210 40.69 21.74 -37.74
CA LEU A 210 39.72 21.36 -38.77
C LEU A 210 38.69 20.36 -38.22
N ALA A 211 39.15 19.30 -37.55
CA ALA A 211 38.27 18.31 -36.93
C ALA A 211 37.32 18.94 -35.90
N LEU A 212 37.84 19.83 -35.04
CA LEU A 212 37.02 20.57 -34.06
C LEU A 212 35.96 21.46 -34.72
N LYS A 213 36.26 22.06 -35.87
CA LYS A 213 35.29 22.85 -36.64
C LYS A 213 34.16 21.96 -37.18
N GLU A 214 34.50 20.81 -37.76
CA GLU A 214 33.53 19.84 -38.28
C GLU A 214 32.65 19.26 -37.17
N GLU A 215 33.23 18.91 -36.03
CA GLU A 215 32.48 18.48 -34.84
C GLU A 215 31.55 19.58 -34.33
N GLY A 216 32.03 20.82 -34.27
CA GLY A 216 31.22 21.97 -33.89
C GLY A 216 30.05 22.20 -34.84
N GLU A 217 30.21 21.97 -36.15
CA GLU A 217 29.12 22.03 -37.13
C GLU A 217 28.09 20.93 -36.94
N LYS A 218 28.53 19.69 -36.69
CA LYS A 218 27.64 18.55 -36.38
C LYS A 218 26.84 18.79 -35.10
N ILE A 219 27.47 19.35 -34.07
CA ILE A 219 26.77 19.70 -32.82
C ILE A 219 25.72 20.78 -33.08
N ARG A 220 26.05 21.79 -33.91
CA ARG A 220 25.08 22.85 -34.29
C ARG A 220 23.92 22.31 -35.11
N SER A 221 24.14 21.36 -36.02
CA SER A 221 23.05 20.75 -36.79
C SER A 221 22.13 19.92 -35.90
N LEU A 222 22.71 19.09 -35.02
CA LEU A 222 21.94 18.28 -34.05
C LEU A 222 21.15 19.15 -33.07
N ALA A 223 21.71 20.28 -32.63
CA ALA A 223 21.00 21.22 -31.77
C ALA A 223 19.75 21.80 -32.45
N LYS A 224 19.88 22.19 -33.74
CA LYS A 224 18.75 22.69 -34.55
C LYS A 224 17.69 21.61 -34.78
N GLU A 225 18.09 20.37 -35.00
CA GLU A 225 17.15 19.25 -35.14
C GLU A 225 16.40 18.98 -33.84
N ALA A 226 17.11 18.93 -32.70
CA ALA A 226 16.50 18.77 -31.39
C ALA A 226 15.52 19.90 -31.05
N GLU A 227 15.83 21.14 -31.45
CA GLU A 227 14.92 22.28 -31.28
C GLU A 227 13.64 22.13 -32.12
N LYS A 228 13.77 21.70 -33.39
CA LYS A 228 12.61 21.41 -34.25
C LYS A 228 11.72 20.31 -33.66
N VAL A 229 12.32 19.22 -33.16
CA VAL A 229 11.58 18.12 -32.52
C VAL A 229 10.85 18.61 -31.27
N LYS A 230 11.50 19.43 -30.43
CA LYS A 230 10.84 20.03 -29.25
C LYS A 230 9.66 20.92 -29.64
N LEU A 231 9.77 21.67 -30.73
CA LEU A 231 8.68 22.51 -31.22
C LEU A 231 7.49 21.67 -31.71
N GLN A 232 7.76 20.62 -32.49
CA GLN A 232 6.74 19.67 -32.96
C GLN A 232 6.00 19.01 -31.79
N MET A 233 6.74 18.53 -30.78
CA MET A 233 6.14 17.95 -29.57
C MET A 233 5.22 18.94 -28.84
N ARG A 234 5.61 20.22 -28.75
CA ARG A 234 4.76 21.27 -28.15
C ARG A 234 3.50 21.52 -28.97
N GLU A 235 3.61 21.54 -30.30
CA GLU A 235 2.45 21.70 -31.17
C GLU A 235 1.48 20.53 -31.08
N GLU A 236 1.98 19.30 -31.00
CA GLU A 236 1.16 18.10 -30.81
C GLU A 236 0.46 18.10 -29.46
N GLN A 237 1.17 18.46 -28.38
CA GLN A 237 0.57 18.63 -27.05
C GLN A 237 -0.55 19.67 -27.07
N HIS A 238 -0.31 20.81 -27.73
CA HIS A 238 -1.32 21.87 -27.82
C HIS A 238 -2.52 21.47 -28.69
N LYS A 239 -2.30 20.71 -29.77
CA LYS A 239 -3.38 20.11 -30.58
C LYS A 239 -4.19 19.09 -29.75
N GLY A 240 -3.51 18.23 -28.98
CA GLY A 240 -4.14 17.28 -28.07
C GLY A 240 -5.02 17.98 -27.03
N GLN A 241 -4.50 19.02 -26.39
CA GLN A 241 -5.27 19.84 -25.45
C GLN A 241 -6.51 20.46 -26.11
N LYS A 242 -6.38 21.02 -27.31
CA LYS A 242 -7.51 21.58 -28.08
C LYS A 242 -8.57 20.54 -28.45
N MET A 243 -8.19 19.30 -28.71
CA MET A 243 -9.15 18.22 -28.96
C MET A 243 -9.87 17.85 -27.67
N THR A 244 -9.13 17.63 -26.58
CA THR A 244 -9.76 17.30 -25.28
C THR A 244 -10.71 18.39 -24.79
N THR A 245 -10.40 19.67 -25.00
CA THR A 245 -11.32 20.76 -24.62
C THR A 245 -12.57 20.80 -25.49
N LYS A 246 -12.48 20.47 -26.79
CA LYS A 246 -13.65 20.31 -27.65
C LYS A 246 -14.53 19.14 -27.21
N ASP A 247 -13.93 17.98 -26.96
CA ASP A 247 -14.65 16.78 -26.51
C ASP A 247 -15.40 17.05 -25.20
N LEU A 248 -14.77 17.75 -24.25
CA LEU A 248 -15.41 18.16 -22.99
C LEU A 248 -16.58 19.14 -23.21
N LEU A 249 -16.45 20.09 -24.13
CA LEU A 249 -17.53 21.02 -24.46
C LEU A 249 -18.71 20.30 -25.11
N GLU A 250 -18.44 19.35 -26.01
CA GLU A 250 -19.46 18.50 -26.62
C GLU A 250 -20.14 17.62 -25.57
N GLU A 251 -19.41 17.06 -24.61
CA GLU A 251 -20.00 16.28 -23.51
C GLU A 251 -20.93 17.14 -22.64
N ILE A 252 -20.51 18.38 -22.32
CA ILE A 252 -21.36 19.34 -21.59
C ILE A 252 -22.63 19.64 -22.37
N GLU A 253 -22.55 19.83 -23.69
CA GLU A 253 -23.71 20.09 -24.53
C GLU A 253 -24.64 18.87 -24.61
N ASN A 254 -24.09 17.67 -24.73
CA ASN A 254 -24.85 16.42 -24.73
C ASN A 254 -25.57 16.21 -23.39
N ARG A 255 -24.92 16.50 -22.26
CA ARG A 255 -25.57 16.48 -20.94
C ARG A 255 -26.72 17.49 -20.85
N LYS A 256 -26.59 18.68 -21.43
CA LYS A 256 -27.68 19.67 -21.49
C LYS A 256 -28.86 19.15 -22.32
N LYS A 257 -28.59 18.52 -23.46
CA LYS A 257 -29.63 17.90 -24.31
C LYS A 257 -30.35 16.77 -23.58
N MET A 258 -29.62 15.90 -22.87
CA MET A 258 -30.21 14.83 -22.06
C MET A 258 -31.13 15.37 -20.96
N ARG A 259 -30.69 16.37 -20.19
CA ARG A 259 -31.53 17.02 -19.18
C ARG A 259 -32.78 17.68 -19.76
N LEU A 260 -32.69 18.19 -20.99
CA LEU A 260 -33.85 18.76 -21.67
C LEU A 260 -34.85 17.67 -22.04
N VAL A 261 -34.38 16.54 -22.56
CA VAL A 261 -35.22 15.37 -22.87
C VAL A 261 -35.88 14.81 -21.60
N GLU A 262 -35.14 14.73 -20.50
CA GLU A 262 -35.68 14.28 -19.20
C GLU A 262 -36.80 15.19 -18.72
N ARG A 263 -36.61 16.52 -18.75
CA ARG A 263 -37.68 17.46 -18.40
C ARG A 263 -38.92 17.33 -19.27
N ILE A 264 -38.74 17.17 -20.58
CA ILE A 264 -39.88 16.95 -21.49
C ILE A 264 -40.63 15.67 -21.13
N ARG A 265 -39.91 14.59 -20.75
CA ARG A 265 -40.55 13.35 -20.29
C ARG A 265 -41.30 13.53 -18.97
N GLU A 266 -40.73 14.25 -18.01
CA GLU A 266 -41.40 14.57 -16.74
C GLU A 266 -42.69 15.36 -17.00
N GLU A 267 -42.65 16.38 -17.86
CA GLU A 267 -43.83 17.16 -18.27
C GLU A 267 -44.89 16.27 -18.95
N GLU A 268 -44.50 15.38 -19.86
CA GLU A 268 -45.43 14.42 -20.48
C GLU A 268 -46.04 13.42 -19.48
N GLU A 269 -45.27 12.99 -18.47
CA GLU A 269 -45.76 12.12 -17.40
C GLU A 269 -46.75 12.85 -16.49
N ASP A 270 -46.48 14.11 -16.15
CA ASP A 270 -47.38 14.96 -15.39
C ASP A 270 -48.70 15.23 -16.13
N GLU A 271 -48.64 15.46 -17.44
CA GLU A 271 -49.84 15.59 -18.29
C GLU A 271 -50.65 14.29 -18.30
N LYS A 272 -50.01 13.12 -18.43
CA LYS A 272 -50.69 11.82 -18.33
C LYS A 272 -51.34 11.64 -16.96
N ASN A 273 -50.62 11.98 -15.88
CA ASN A 273 -51.13 11.91 -14.52
C ASN A 273 -52.35 12.81 -14.33
N LEU A 274 -52.35 14.01 -14.92
CA LEU A 274 -53.49 14.92 -14.89
C LEU A 274 -54.71 14.34 -15.62
N ILE A 275 -54.50 13.77 -16.81
CA ILE A 275 -55.57 13.09 -17.57
C ILE A 275 -56.17 11.94 -16.75
N TYR A 276 -55.33 11.10 -16.12
CA TYR A 276 -55.79 10.02 -15.25
C TYR A 276 -56.56 10.53 -14.03
N ALA A 277 -56.10 11.62 -13.41
CA ALA A 277 -56.79 12.22 -12.27
C ALA A 277 -58.17 12.77 -12.66
N VAL A 278 -58.29 13.42 -13.82
CA VAL A 278 -59.58 13.91 -14.35
C VAL A 278 -60.51 12.74 -14.66
N ALA A 279 -60.03 11.70 -15.35
CA ALA A 279 -60.82 10.50 -15.64
C ALA A 279 -61.32 9.81 -14.37
N LYS A 280 -60.47 9.67 -13.35
CA LYS A 280 -60.85 9.09 -12.05
C LYS A 280 -61.91 9.92 -11.34
N ARG A 281 -61.82 11.25 -11.37
CA ARG A 281 -62.86 12.15 -10.82
C ARG A 281 -64.19 11.97 -11.56
N GLN A 282 -64.17 11.91 -12.90
CA GLN A 282 -65.37 11.68 -13.69
C GLN A 282 -66.02 10.32 -13.37
N MET A 283 -65.22 9.27 -13.24
CA MET A 283 -65.73 7.96 -12.83
C MET A 283 -66.42 8.01 -11.46
N CYS A 284 -65.81 8.66 -10.46
CA CYS A 284 -66.44 8.85 -9.15
C CYS A 284 -67.77 9.62 -9.25
N LEU A 285 -67.84 10.69 -10.04
CA LEU A 285 -69.09 11.44 -10.25
C LEU A 285 -70.17 10.55 -10.86
N THR A 286 -69.86 9.79 -11.91
CA THR A 286 -70.85 8.88 -12.51
C THR A 286 -71.29 7.74 -11.58
N GLN A 287 -70.43 7.33 -10.63
CA GLN A 287 -70.80 6.37 -9.59
C GLN A 287 -71.78 7.01 -8.60
N MET A 288 -71.50 8.23 -8.14
CA MET A 288 -72.39 8.98 -7.25
C MET A 288 -73.77 9.20 -7.89
N GLU A 289 -73.83 9.64 -9.16
CA GLU A 289 -75.09 9.84 -9.88
C GLU A 289 -75.91 8.54 -10.00
N LYS A 290 -75.25 7.40 -10.24
CA LYS A 290 -75.91 6.09 -10.28
C LYS A 290 -76.43 5.65 -8.90
N GLU A 291 -75.66 5.90 -7.84
CA GLU A 291 -76.09 5.63 -6.47
C GLU A 291 -77.27 6.49 -6.04
N GLU A 292 -77.25 7.77 -6.41
CA GLU A 292 -78.37 8.72 -6.18
C GLU A 292 -79.62 8.30 -6.97
N ALA A 293 -79.49 7.91 -8.24
CA ALA A 293 -80.60 7.39 -9.04
C ALA A 293 -81.19 6.10 -8.41
N ALA A 294 -80.34 5.15 -8.01
CA ALA A 294 -80.76 3.93 -7.33
C ALA A 294 -81.37 4.21 -5.94
N ALA A 295 -80.96 5.28 -5.25
CA ALA A 295 -81.59 5.73 -4.02
C ALA A 295 -82.98 6.35 -4.28
N ALA A 296 -83.12 7.16 -5.33
CA ALA A 296 -84.38 7.77 -5.72
C ALA A 296 -85.43 6.71 -6.15
N GLU A 297 -85.02 5.69 -6.90
CA GLU A 297 -85.88 4.55 -7.25
C GLU A 297 -86.36 3.79 -6.00
N ARG A 298 -85.45 3.52 -5.06
CA ARG A 298 -85.79 2.90 -3.75
C ARG A 298 -86.78 3.75 -2.96
N ALA A 299 -86.60 5.07 -2.92
CA ALA A 299 -87.51 5.99 -2.25
C ALA A 299 -88.91 6.02 -2.91
N SER A 300 -88.97 5.98 -4.25
CA SER A 300 -90.22 5.89 -5.01
C SER A 300 -90.97 4.58 -4.73
N CYS A 301 -90.27 3.44 -4.70
CA CYS A 301 -90.85 2.17 -4.30
C CYS A 301 -91.41 2.21 -2.86
N GLN A 302 -90.69 2.84 -1.92
CA GLN A 302 -91.16 3.01 -0.54
C GLN A 302 -92.40 3.91 -0.45
N GLN A 303 -92.46 5.00 -1.23
CA GLN A 303 -93.66 5.85 -1.30
C GLN A 303 -94.87 5.11 -1.88
N ASN A 304 -94.68 4.34 -2.95
CA ASN A 304 -95.74 3.53 -3.54
C ASN A 304 -96.25 2.45 -2.56
N LEU A 305 -95.35 1.83 -1.79
CA LEU A 305 -95.71 0.90 -0.74
C LEU A 305 -96.50 1.58 0.39
N ALA A 306 -96.09 2.78 0.82
CA ALA A 306 -96.79 3.56 1.83
C ALA A 306 -98.20 4.00 1.36
N GLN A 307 -98.36 4.38 0.10
CA GLN A 307 -99.67 4.71 -0.49
C GLN A 307 -100.58 3.49 -0.63
N ASN A 308 -100.04 2.30 -0.90
CA ASN A 308 -100.82 1.07 -0.96
C ASN A 308 -101.26 0.61 0.44
N LEU A 309 -100.39 0.77 1.45
CA LEU A 309 -100.72 0.51 2.84
C LEU A 309 -101.79 1.48 3.37
N SER A 310 -101.75 2.77 3.02
CA SER A 310 -102.80 3.72 3.41
C SER A 310 -104.15 3.39 2.77
N LYS A 311 -104.18 2.97 1.50
CA LYS A 311 -105.40 2.48 0.83
C LYS A 311 -105.98 1.23 1.50
N LEU A 312 -105.14 0.28 1.91
CA LEU A 312 -105.56 -0.92 2.64
C LEU A 312 -106.11 -0.58 4.03
N ILE A 313 -105.50 0.37 4.75
CA ILE A 313 -105.98 0.83 6.07
C ILE A 313 -107.36 1.48 5.93
N HIS A 314 -107.59 2.31 4.91
CA HIS A 314 -108.90 2.92 4.65
C HIS A 314 -109.97 1.88 4.24
N GLN A 315 -109.60 0.86 3.46
CA GLN A 315 -110.50 -0.25 3.12
C GLN A 315 -110.84 -1.12 4.35
N HIS A 316 -109.88 -1.34 5.24
CA HIS A 316 -110.09 -2.10 6.47
C HIS A 316 -110.90 -1.34 7.52
N GLN A 317 -110.83 0.00 7.52
CA GLN A 317 -111.67 0.88 8.33
C GLN A 317 -113.12 0.93 7.79
N ALA A 318 -113.31 0.99 6.47
CA ALA A 318 -114.65 0.92 5.84
C ALA A 318 -115.33 -0.46 5.99
N ALA A 319 -114.56 -1.55 6.09
CA ALA A 319 -115.09 -2.90 6.31
C ALA A 319 -115.39 -3.22 7.79
N ARG A 320 -114.93 -2.40 8.75
CA ARG A 320 -115.17 -2.60 10.20
C ARG A 320 -116.44 -1.93 10.73
N GLU A 321 -117.14 -1.13 9.92
CA GLU A 321 -118.35 -0.40 10.33
C GLU A 321 -119.68 -1.12 9.98
N VAL A 322 -119.65 -2.30 9.35
CA VAL A 322 -120.87 -2.99 8.84
C VAL A 322 -121.16 -4.36 9.49
N SER A 323 -120.52 -4.73 10.59
CA SER A 323 -120.78 -6.05 11.20
C SER A 323 -120.57 -6.11 12.70
N MET A 324 -121.44 -5.45 13.46
CA MET A 324 -121.55 -5.63 14.92
C MET A 324 -123.01 -5.51 15.35
N GLU A 325 -123.76 -6.62 15.41
CA GLU A 325 -124.91 -6.77 16.34
C GLU A 325 -125.62 -8.16 16.35
N GLY A 326 -125.26 -9.12 15.48
CA GLY A 326 -126.05 -10.37 15.35
C GLY A 326 -125.48 -11.69 15.92
N ALA A 327 -124.21 -11.77 16.35
CA ALA A 327 -123.52 -13.06 16.53
C ALA A 327 -123.05 -13.39 17.97
N LEU A 328 -123.53 -12.69 18.99
CA LEU A 328 -122.93 -12.73 20.35
C LEU A 328 -123.32 -13.90 21.27
N ARG A 329 -124.07 -14.92 20.83
CA ARG A 329 -124.45 -16.06 21.74
C ARG A 329 -124.08 -17.47 21.28
N GLN A 330 -123.70 -17.66 20.02
CA GLN A 330 -123.06 -18.91 19.55
C GLN A 330 -121.57 -18.73 19.28
N GLU A 331 -121.10 -17.47 19.21
CA GLU A 331 -119.67 -17.19 19.25
C GLU A 331 -119.07 -17.53 20.61
N GLU A 332 -119.73 -17.35 21.76
CA GLU A 332 -119.09 -17.53 23.08
C GLU A 332 -118.44 -18.91 23.32
N GLU A 333 -119.02 -20.01 22.82
CA GLU A 333 -118.40 -21.35 22.94
C GLU A 333 -117.31 -21.62 21.89
N ARG A 334 -117.49 -21.15 20.64
CA ARG A 334 -116.43 -21.17 19.60
C ARG A 334 -115.31 -20.17 19.91
N TRP A 335 -115.63 -19.12 20.64
CA TRP A 335 -114.77 -18.07 21.17
C TRP A 335 -113.94 -18.63 22.30
N GLN A 336 -114.49 -19.44 23.22
CA GLN A 336 -113.68 -20.15 24.22
C GLN A 336 -112.66 -21.12 23.59
N LYS A 337 -113.05 -21.92 22.59
CA LYS A 337 -112.09 -22.79 21.86
C LYS A 337 -111.08 -22.02 20.99
N ARG A 338 -111.47 -20.85 20.44
CA ARG A 338 -110.56 -19.93 19.74
C ARG A 338 -109.64 -19.21 20.72
N ILE A 339 -110.11 -18.84 21.91
CA ILE A 339 -109.31 -18.27 22.99
C ILE A 339 -108.24 -19.27 23.42
N GLU A 340 -108.57 -20.55 23.61
CA GLU A 340 -107.59 -21.56 24.02
C GLU A 340 -106.55 -21.86 22.93
N THR A 341 -106.97 -22.01 21.67
CA THR A 341 -106.05 -22.25 20.55
C THR A 341 -105.23 -21.02 20.18
N GLU A 342 -105.79 -19.82 20.29
CA GLU A 342 -105.05 -18.56 20.18
C GLU A 342 -104.15 -18.33 21.38
N ALA A 343 -104.54 -18.68 22.60
CA ALA A 343 -103.68 -18.60 23.78
C ALA A 343 -102.48 -19.53 23.61
N ARG A 344 -102.67 -20.76 23.12
CA ARG A 344 -101.58 -21.69 22.82
C ARG A 344 -100.65 -21.16 21.72
N LYS A 345 -101.20 -20.66 20.60
CA LYS A 345 -100.40 -20.03 19.54
C LYS A 345 -99.68 -18.76 20.01
N ARG A 346 -100.30 -17.98 20.91
CA ARG A 346 -99.68 -16.80 21.53
C ARG A 346 -98.55 -17.20 22.46
N GLU A 347 -98.68 -18.27 23.23
CA GLU A 347 -97.58 -18.80 24.05
C GLU A 347 -96.45 -19.39 23.20
N GLU A 348 -96.76 -20.15 22.14
CA GLU A 348 -95.76 -20.65 21.19
C GLU A 348 -95.04 -19.50 20.45
N ALA A 349 -95.77 -18.44 20.07
CA ALA A 349 -95.20 -17.24 19.48
C ALA A 349 -94.35 -16.44 20.48
N LYS A 350 -94.79 -16.29 21.74
CA LYS A 350 -94.00 -15.66 22.80
C LYS A 350 -92.71 -16.43 23.05
N GLU A 351 -92.77 -17.75 23.06
CA GLU A 351 -91.63 -18.62 23.26
C GLU A 351 -90.65 -18.57 22.08
N CYS A 352 -91.16 -18.53 20.84
CA CYS A 352 -90.35 -18.29 19.64
C CYS A 352 -89.67 -16.92 19.67
N MET A 353 -90.40 -15.86 20.04
CA MET A 353 -89.86 -14.50 20.21
C MET A 353 -88.83 -14.44 21.34
N ARG A 354 -89.05 -15.19 22.44
CA ARG A 354 -88.10 -15.30 23.55
C ARG A 354 -86.81 -15.95 23.07
N LYS A 355 -86.88 -17.08 22.37
CA LYS A 355 -85.71 -17.77 21.80
C LYS A 355 -84.97 -16.89 20.79
N GLN A 356 -85.67 -16.23 19.87
CA GLN A 356 -85.05 -15.32 18.91
C GLN A 356 -84.33 -14.14 19.61
N ARG A 357 -84.89 -13.61 20.70
CA ARG A 357 -84.24 -12.57 21.51
C ARG A 357 -83.01 -13.11 22.24
N GLU A 358 -83.09 -14.30 22.82
CA GLU A 358 -81.98 -14.96 23.49
C GLU A 358 -80.83 -15.27 22.52
N ASP A 359 -81.14 -15.78 21.33
CA ASP A 359 -80.14 -16.06 20.29
C ASP A 359 -79.52 -14.77 19.74
N ALA A 360 -80.30 -13.71 19.58
CA ALA A 360 -79.78 -12.39 19.20
C ALA A 360 -78.84 -11.79 20.28
N LEU A 361 -79.17 -11.98 21.56
CA LEU A 361 -78.30 -11.57 22.67
C LEU A 361 -77.00 -12.37 22.68
N LYS A 362 -77.06 -13.70 22.56
CA LYS A 362 -75.87 -14.56 22.47
C LYS A 362 -74.99 -14.21 21.27
N ALA A 363 -75.59 -14.00 20.09
CA ALA A 363 -74.84 -13.59 18.90
C ALA A 363 -74.17 -12.22 19.07
N LYS A 364 -74.81 -11.29 19.79
CA LYS A 364 -74.22 -9.98 20.12
C LYS A 364 -73.08 -10.13 21.12
N GLU A 365 -73.23 -10.96 22.15
CA GLU A 365 -72.19 -11.26 23.13
C GLU A 365 -70.97 -11.92 22.48
N GLU A 366 -71.17 -12.90 21.60
CA GLU A 366 -70.09 -13.53 20.84
C GLU A 366 -69.38 -12.53 19.92
N ARG A 367 -70.12 -11.64 19.25
CA ARG A 367 -69.53 -10.61 18.40
C ARG A 367 -68.67 -9.63 19.22
N ILE A 368 -69.16 -9.20 20.38
CA ILE A 368 -68.39 -8.34 21.29
C ILE A 368 -67.15 -9.08 21.80
N ALA A 369 -67.29 -10.35 22.17
CA ALA A 369 -66.17 -11.18 22.63
C ALA A 369 -65.09 -11.34 21.55
N ARG A 370 -65.47 -11.54 20.28
CA ARG A 370 -64.53 -11.58 19.14
C ARG A 370 -63.84 -10.24 18.93
N GLN A 371 -64.57 -9.13 18.95
CA GLN A 371 -63.99 -7.79 18.82
C GLN A 371 -63.01 -7.46 19.96
N VAL A 372 -63.32 -7.88 21.19
CA VAL A 372 -62.42 -7.72 22.34
C VAL A 372 -61.18 -8.60 22.20
N ALA A 373 -61.30 -9.82 21.67
CA ALA A 373 -60.17 -10.71 21.42
C ALA A 373 -59.26 -10.17 20.30
N GLU A 374 -59.84 -9.72 19.19
CA GLU A 374 -59.14 -9.07 18.08
C GLU A 374 -58.43 -7.79 18.57
N GLY A 375 -59.13 -6.91 19.29
CA GLY A 375 -58.53 -5.70 19.84
C GLY A 375 -57.39 -5.97 20.84
N LYS A 376 -57.45 -7.07 21.61
CA LYS A 376 -56.33 -7.50 22.47
C LYS A 376 -55.14 -8.00 21.66
N ALA A 377 -55.38 -8.75 20.59
CA ALA A 377 -54.31 -9.24 19.70
C ALA A 377 -53.63 -8.07 18.98
N ASP A 378 -54.40 -7.10 18.47
CA ASP A 378 -53.88 -5.90 17.83
C ASP A 378 -53.06 -5.04 18.80
N LEU A 379 -53.54 -4.88 20.05
CA LEU A 379 -52.79 -4.17 21.08
C LEU A 379 -51.46 -4.86 21.42
N GLN A 380 -51.46 -6.19 21.57
CA GLN A 380 -50.24 -6.95 21.80
C GLN A 380 -49.27 -6.83 20.63
N HIS A 381 -49.79 -6.83 19.39
CA HIS A 381 -48.97 -6.63 18.21
C HIS A 381 -48.33 -5.23 18.19
N SER A 382 -49.09 -4.18 18.51
CA SER A 382 -48.56 -2.82 18.62
C SER A 382 -47.47 -2.71 19.69
N ILE A 383 -47.69 -3.28 20.88
CA ILE A 383 -46.71 -3.29 21.96
C ILE A 383 -45.41 -3.97 21.51
N ASN A 384 -45.50 -5.10 20.81
CA ASN A 384 -44.32 -5.81 20.31
C ASN A 384 -43.56 -5.00 19.24
N LEU A 385 -44.26 -4.26 18.39
CA LEU A 385 -43.65 -3.37 17.40
C LEU A 385 -42.93 -2.19 18.07
N ASP A 386 -43.57 -1.58 19.07
CA ASP A 386 -42.98 -0.48 19.83
C ASP A 386 -41.74 -0.94 20.62
N GLU A 387 -41.80 -2.12 21.26
CA GLU A 387 -40.65 -2.73 21.91
C GLU A 387 -39.50 -3.03 20.94
N ALA A 388 -39.81 -3.54 19.74
CA ALA A 388 -38.81 -3.80 18.71
C ALA A 388 -38.14 -2.49 18.23
N ALA A 389 -38.94 -1.46 17.97
CA ALA A 389 -38.44 -0.14 17.58
C ALA A 389 -37.55 0.48 18.67
N HIS A 390 -37.93 0.34 19.95
CA HIS A 390 -37.11 0.77 21.08
C HIS A 390 -35.76 0.06 21.14
N ARG A 391 -35.72 -1.27 20.96
CA ARG A 391 -34.47 -2.04 20.93
C ARG A 391 -33.57 -1.59 19.80
N GLU A 392 -34.12 -1.39 18.59
CA GLU A 392 -33.33 -0.88 17.46
C GLU A 392 -32.77 0.52 17.72
N ASP A 393 -33.54 1.40 18.36
CA ASP A 393 -33.07 2.74 18.72
C ASP A 393 -31.96 2.71 19.77
N GLU A 394 -32.06 1.82 20.76
CA GLU A 394 -31.00 1.58 21.75
C GLU A 394 -29.72 1.04 21.08
N GLU A 395 -29.83 0.09 20.17
CA GLU A 395 -28.70 -0.42 19.39
C GLU A 395 -28.07 0.66 18.53
N ARG A 396 -28.87 1.49 17.84
CA ARG A 396 -28.38 2.64 17.05
C ARG A 396 -27.67 3.66 17.94
N ARG A 397 -28.18 3.93 19.14
CA ARG A 397 -27.51 4.80 20.12
C ARG A 397 -26.20 4.20 20.61
N ALA A 398 -26.17 2.91 20.91
CA ALA A 398 -24.96 2.20 21.36
C ALA A 398 -23.87 2.22 20.28
N LYS A 399 -24.22 1.96 19.01
CA LYS A 399 -23.30 2.04 17.86
C LYS A 399 -22.72 3.44 17.70
N ARG A 400 -23.55 4.49 17.69
CA ARG A 400 -23.07 5.88 17.63
C ARG A 400 -22.13 6.24 18.78
N LEU A 401 -22.39 5.72 19.98
CA LEU A 401 -21.51 5.94 21.13
C LEU A 401 -20.17 5.20 20.97
N GLN A 402 -20.17 3.98 20.43
CA GLN A 402 -18.95 3.22 20.12
C GLN A 402 -18.13 3.93 19.05
N GLU A 403 -18.73 4.31 17.93
CA GLU A 403 -18.10 5.08 16.85
C GLU A 403 -17.50 6.38 17.39
N GLY A 404 -18.23 7.10 18.25
CA GLY A 404 -17.72 8.32 18.90
C GLY A 404 -16.52 8.07 19.82
N ARG A 405 -16.47 6.93 20.52
CA ARG A 405 -15.34 6.53 21.36
C ARG A 405 -14.12 6.13 20.52
N GLU A 406 -14.32 5.37 19.46
CA GLU A 406 -13.27 4.98 18.51
C GLU A 406 -12.64 6.21 17.86
N LEU A 407 -13.47 7.15 17.40
CA LEU A 407 -12.99 8.41 16.83
C LEU A 407 -12.19 9.25 17.85
N ALA A 408 -12.66 9.31 19.10
CA ALA A 408 -11.93 10.00 20.17
C ALA A 408 -10.58 9.34 20.48
N GLN A 409 -10.49 8.01 20.44
CA GLN A 409 -9.24 7.27 20.59
C GLN A 409 -8.27 7.59 19.44
N LEU A 410 -8.74 7.58 18.20
CA LEU A 410 -7.93 7.94 17.03
C LEU A 410 -7.35 9.35 17.15
N TYR A 411 -8.15 10.35 17.54
CA TYR A 411 -7.64 11.70 17.76
C TYR A 411 -6.60 11.75 18.89
N LEU A 412 -6.76 10.94 19.93
CA LEU A 412 -5.81 10.88 21.04
C LEU A 412 -4.47 10.25 20.60
N GLU A 413 -4.52 9.20 19.77
CA GLU A 413 -3.34 8.60 19.15
C GLU A 413 -2.63 9.57 18.19
N GLU A 414 -3.38 10.29 17.35
CA GLU A 414 -2.81 11.32 16.46
C GLU A 414 -2.14 12.44 17.25
N MET A 415 -2.76 12.91 18.33
CA MET A 415 -2.14 13.89 19.22
C MET A 415 -0.86 13.36 19.85
N GLN A 416 -0.82 12.09 20.25
CA GLN A 416 0.40 11.45 20.77
C GLN A 416 1.49 11.39 19.70
N ARG A 417 1.16 10.93 18.48
CA ARG A 417 2.09 10.92 17.34
C ARG A 417 2.65 12.31 17.05
N HIS A 418 1.81 13.34 17.02
CA HIS A 418 2.27 14.72 16.82
C HIS A 418 3.13 15.24 17.96
N LYS A 419 2.84 14.86 19.22
CA LYS A 419 3.72 15.20 20.36
C LYS A 419 5.06 14.50 20.25
N GLU A 420 5.10 13.24 19.85
CA GLU A 420 6.33 12.48 19.63
C GLU A 420 7.15 13.04 18.48
N ILE A 421 6.51 13.37 17.36
CA ILE A 421 7.16 14.05 16.23
C ILE A 421 7.76 15.37 16.69
N ARG A 422 7.01 16.23 17.38
CA ARG A 422 7.55 17.50 17.93
C ARG A 422 8.63 17.31 18.99
N ARG A 423 8.64 16.17 19.70
CA ARG A 423 9.72 15.83 20.63
C ARG A 423 10.97 15.41 19.87
N LYS A 424 10.81 14.59 18.82
CA LYS A 424 11.90 14.19 17.91
C LYS A 424 12.45 15.40 17.17
N GLU A 425 11.61 16.28 16.64
CA GLU A 425 12.04 17.54 16.01
C GLU A 425 12.87 18.38 16.99
N ARG A 426 12.42 18.55 18.24
CA ARG A 426 13.24 19.24 19.26
C ARG A 426 14.57 18.54 19.54
N GLN A 427 14.60 17.21 19.59
CA GLN A 427 15.85 16.44 19.69
C GLN A 427 16.73 16.52 18.43
N MET A 428 16.15 16.85 17.28
CA MET A 428 16.86 17.09 16.02
C MET A 428 17.34 18.55 15.92
N ASP A 429 16.59 19.48 16.50
CA ASP A 429 16.90 20.91 16.60
C ASP A 429 18.03 21.22 17.62
N ASP A 430 18.46 20.23 18.40
CA ASP A 430 19.73 20.20 19.14
C ASP A 430 20.95 20.14 18.19
N TRP A 431 20.83 20.79 17.02
CA TRP A 431 21.86 20.90 16.00
C TRP A 431 23.16 21.45 16.57
N LEU A 432 23.09 22.39 17.51
CA LEU A 432 24.28 22.95 18.15
C LEU A 432 25.03 21.90 19.00
N GLU A 433 24.31 21.05 19.73
CA GLU A 433 24.95 19.97 20.51
C GLU A 433 25.57 18.92 19.59
N ARG A 434 24.88 18.53 18.52
CA ARG A 434 25.41 17.59 17.51
C ARG A 434 26.60 18.17 16.75
N PHE A 435 26.52 19.44 16.37
CA PHE A 435 27.61 20.16 15.73
C PHE A 435 28.82 20.20 16.66
N ASN A 436 28.63 20.60 17.92
CA ASN A 436 29.69 20.60 18.92
C ASN A 436 30.27 19.20 19.17
N ALA A 437 29.45 18.15 19.17
CA ALA A 437 29.89 16.78 19.33
C ALA A 437 30.71 16.30 18.11
N ASN A 438 30.26 16.60 16.89
CA ASN A 438 30.97 16.26 15.66
C ASN A 438 32.30 17.02 15.56
N SER A 439 32.32 18.33 15.83
CA SER A 439 33.55 19.11 15.84
C SER A 439 34.55 18.61 16.89
N LYS A 440 34.08 18.19 18.08
CA LYS A 440 34.94 17.55 19.09
C LYS A 440 35.49 16.22 18.60
N ALA A 441 34.66 15.38 17.99
CA ALA A 441 35.09 14.09 17.47
C ALA A 441 36.12 14.23 16.33
N GLU A 442 35.96 15.22 15.46
CA GLU A 442 36.93 15.55 14.41
C GLU A 442 38.26 16.06 14.99
N GLU A 443 38.20 16.93 16.00
CA GLU A 443 39.40 17.41 16.70
C GLU A 443 40.12 16.27 17.42
N ASP A 444 39.40 15.37 18.11
CA ASP A 444 39.99 14.21 18.77
C ASP A 444 40.69 13.29 17.75
N LEU A 445 40.10 13.12 16.56
CA LEU A 445 40.68 12.32 15.49
C LEU A 445 41.96 12.96 14.93
N PHE A 446 41.95 14.28 14.74
CA PHE A 446 43.13 15.05 14.33
C PHE A 446 44.24 14.98 15.39
N GLN A 447 43.91 15.14 16.66
CA GLN A 447 44.88 15.12 17.76
C GLN A 447 45.52 13.73 17.93
N GLN A 448 44.74 12.65 17.79
CA GLN A 448 45.27 11.28 17.78
C GLN A 448 46.25 11.08 16.62
N TYR A 449 45.86 11.49 15.42
CA TYR A 449 46.72 11.41 14.23
C TYR A 449 48.01 12.24 14.40
N ALA A 450 47.89 13.49 14.81
CA ALA A 450 49.03 14.39 15.00
C ALA A 450 50.03 13.83 16.02
N LYS A 451 49.53 13.26 17.14
CA LYS A 451 50.39 12.59 18.13
C LYS A 451 51.14 11.40 17.55
N ARG A 452 50.49 10.56 16.74
CA ARG A 452 51.16 9.42 16.08
C ARG A 452 52.25 9.88 15.13
N VAL A 453 51.95 10.85 14.25
CA VAL A 453 52.91 11.38 13.28
C VAL A 453 54.08 12.07 13.97
N ILE A 454 53.82 12.88 15.00
CA ILE A 454 54.88 13.51 15.80
C ILE A 454 55.77 12.46 16.45
N GLY A 455 55.19 11.40 17.03
CA GLY A 455 55.96 10.29 17.62
C GLY A 455 56.90 9.62 16.60
N ILE A 456 56.37 9.27 15.42
CA ILE A 456 57.18 8.68 14.32
C ILE A 456 58.29 9.64 13.88
N CYS A 457 58.02 10.94 13.82
CA CYS A 457 59.01 11.94 13.44
C CYS A 457 60.11 12.11 14.51
N GLU A 458 59.77 12.00 15.78
CA GLU A 458 60.75 12.03 16.88
C GLU A 458 61.66 10.80 16.85
N ASP A 459 61.09 9.62 16.63
CA ASP A 459 61.84 8.37 16.50
C ASP A 459 62.80 8.40 15.30
N THR A 460 62.40 9.06 14.21
CA THR A 460 63.23 9.18 13.00
C THR A 460 64.23 10.34 13.08
N GLY A 461 64.17 11.21 14.08
CA GLY A 461 65.06 12.38 14.21
C GLY A 461 64.70 13.59 13.34
N ILE A 462 63.45 13.68 12.89
CA ILE A 462 62.92 14.84 12.16
C ILE A 462 62.52 15.93 13.16
N SER A 463 62.81 17.20 12.83
CA SER A 463 62.42 18.33 13.69
C SER A 463 60.89 18.44 13.82
N THR A 464 60.36 18.24 15.03
CA THR A 464 58.91 18.24 15.30
C THR A 464 58.37 19.57 15.80
N PHE A 465 59.22 20.59 15.94
CA PHE A 465 58.83 21.90 16.47
C PHE A 465 57.67 22.55 15.70
N ALA A 466 57.74 22.57 14.37
CA ALA A 466 56.71 23.13 13.52
C ALA A 466 55.39 22.34 13.60
N MET A 467 55.47 21.00 13.71
CA MET A 467 54.32 20.12 13.85
C MET A 467 53.62 20.29 15.20
N ARG A 468 54.39 20.39 16.30
CA ARG A 468 53.84 20.66 17.65
C ARG A 468 53.12 22.02 17.68
N LYS A 469 53.66 23.04 16.99
CA LYS A 469 53.00 24.34 16.84
C LYS A 469 51.73 24.26 16.01
N ALA A 470 51.73 23.49 14.92
CA ALA A 470 50.56 23.29 14.06
C ALA A 470 49.48 22.40 14.71
N ALA A 471 49.86 21.48 15.60
CA ALA A 471 48.95 20.61 16.34
C ALA A 471 48.36 21.28 17.59
N HIS A 472 48.96 22.38 18.08
CA HIS A 472 48.49 23.08 19.28
C HIS A 472 47.04 23.50 19.13
N PRO A 473 46.12 23.11 20.03
CA PRO A 473 44.70 23.42 19.91
C PRO A 473 44.54 24.94 19.82
N ASN A 474 44.14 25.43 18.64
CA ASN A 474 43.80 26.82 18.42
C ASN A 474 42.27 26.84 18.38
N MET A 475 41.62 27.44 19.38
CA MET A 475 40.17 27.55 19.44
C MET A 475 39.58 28.55 18.42
N ALA A 476 40.41 29.14 17.57
CA ALA A 476 39.96 29.97 16.47
C ALA A 476 39.53 29.05 15.31
N MET A 477 38.22 28.77 15.28
CA MET A 477 37.53 28.15 14.15
C MET A 477 38.00 28.80 12.84
N ASP A 478 38.73 28.06 12.01
CA ASP A 478 39.02 28.50 10.64
C ASP A 478 37.66 28.71 9.93
N GLU A 479 37.56 29.85 9.25
CA GLU A 479 36.37 30.43 8.64
C GLU A 479 35.56 29.43 7.80
N LEU A 480 34.25 29.38 8.06
CA LEU A 480 33.19 28.83 7.22
C LEU A 480 33.48 27.50 6.49
N THR A 481 33.16 26.40 7.17
CA THR A 481 32.53 25.24 6.51
C THR A 481 31.09 25.08 7.00
N LEU A 482 30.34 26.19 6.93
CA LEU A 482 28.88 26.19 6.94
C LEU A 482 28.39 25.82 5.52
N SER A 483 28.65 24.59 5.09
CA SER A 483 28.03 24.08 3.88
C SER A 483 27.74 22.58 4.02
N VAL A 484 26.44 22.31 4.12
CA VAL A 484 25.80 21.03 3.81
C VAL A 484 26.00 19.91 4.84
N ALA A 485 25.39 20.10 6.01
CA ALA A 485 24.99 18.97 6.86
C ALA A 485 23.47 19.00 7.13
N LYS A 486 22.67 19.50 6.17
CA LYS A 486 21.21 19.63 6.33
C LYS A 486 20.39 18.47 5.76
N ASP A 487 20.96 17.59 4.93
CA ASP A 487 20.13 16.60 4.19
C ASP A 487 20.57 15.14 4.27
N ILE A 488 21.47 14.77 5.18
CA ILE A 488 21.86 13.36 5.33
C ILE A 488 21.44 12.89 6.72
N GLY A 489 20.15 12.55 6.83
CA GLY A 489 19.62 11.70 7.91
C GLY A 489 20.17 10.29 7.77
N VAL A 490 21.46 10.12 8.06
CA VAL A 490 22.05 8.81 8.27
C VAL A 490 22.06 8.58 9.77
N ASP A 491 21.24 7.64 10.21
CA ASP A 491 21.34 7.05 11.54
C ASP A 491 22.76 6.48 11.71
N GLU A 492 23.65 7.24 12.36
CA GLU A 492 25.04 6.86 12.60
C GLU A 492 25.20 5.70 13.61
N GLU A 493 24.10 5.20 14.18
CA GLU A 493 24.12 4.23 15.27
C GLU A 493 24.31 2.76 14.85
N LYS A 494 24.35 2.41 13.55
CA LYS A 494 24.34 1.01 13.10
C LYS A 494 25.45 0.53 12.15
N THR A 495 26.55 1.27 12.01
CA THR A 495 27.74 0.78 11.29
C THR A 495 28.92 0.64 12.25
N GLY A 496 29.04 -0.55 12.85
CA GLY A 496 30.10 -0.90 13.81
C GLY A 496 31.53 -0.94 13.25
N GLU A 497 31.71 -0.73 11.95
CA GLU A 497 33.02 -0.62 11.31
C GLU A 497 33.25 0.85 10.94
N LYS A 498 33.54 1.67 11.94
CA LYS A 498 33.96 3.06 11.74
C LYS A 498 35.29 3.05 11.00
N CYS A 499 35.42 3.88 9.98
CA CYS A 499 36.70 4.21 9.35
C CYS A 499 37.52 5.03 10.35
N THR A 500 38.13 4.36 11.33
CA THR A 500 38.65 5.00 12.55
C THR A 500 40.04 5.59 12.40
N LEU A 501 40.74 5.32 11.29
CA LEU A 501 42.15 5.65 11.19
C LEU A 501 42.43 6.37 9.87
N LEU A 502 42.81 7.65 10.00
CA LEU A 502 43.59 8.34 8.97
C LEU A 502 44.83 7.48 8.66
N PRO A 503 45.14 7.23 7.38
CA PRO A 503 46.35 6.51 7.01
C PRO A 503 47.56 7.22 7.62
N ASP A 504 48.43 6.48 8.29
CA ASP A 504 49.67 7.03 8.81
C ASP A 504 50.54 7.39 7.59
N LEU A 505 50.64 8.69 7.31
CA LEU A 505 51.61 9.20 6.35
C LEU A 505 52.97 9.11 7.03
N THR A 506 53.71 8.06 6.69
CA THR A 506 55.12 8.00 7.04
C THR A 506 55.82 9.20 6.40
N PRO A 507 56.70 9.93 7.12
CA PRO A 507 57.57 10.91 6.48
C PRO A 507 58.27 10.27 5.29
N HIS A 508 58.51 11.02 4.20
CA HIS A 508 58.99 10.48 2.94
C HIS A 508 60.29 9.68 3.15
N GLN A 509 60.17 8.36 3.32
CA GLN A 509 61.26 7.39 3.28
C GLN A 509 61.50 6.96 1.83
N GLU A 510 61.57 7.91 0.92
CA GLU A 510 62.17 7.63 -0.38
C GLU A 510 63.62 8.14 -0.30
N ASN A 511 64.55 7.18 -0.43
CA ASN A 511 65.98 7.38 -0.69
C ASN A 511 66.93 7.43 0.53
N LEU A 512 66.83 6.48 1.46
CA LEU A 512 67.93 6.16 2.42
C LEU A 512 68.59 4.79 2.18
N ASN A 513 68.35 4.17 1.02
CA ASN A 513 69.14 3.03 0.56
C ASN A 513 70.06 3.48 -0.58
N LEU A 514 71.22 4.04 -0.23
CA LEU A 514 72.38 4.20 -1.11
C LEU A 514 73.65 3.99 -0.29
#